data_AF-A0A074VJN2-F1
#
_entry.id   AF-A0A074VJN2-F1
#
_cell.length_a   1.000
_cell.length_b   1.000
_cell.length_c   1.000
_cell.angle_alpha   90.00
_cell.angle_beta   90.00
_cell.angle_gamma   90.00
#
_symmetry.space_group_name_H-M   'P 1'
#
loop_
_entity.id
_entity.type
_entity.pdbx_description
1 polymer ?
#
loop_
_entity_poly.entity_id
_entity_poly.type
_entity_poly.pdbx_seq_one_letter_code
_entity_poly.pdbx_strand_id
1 'polypeptide(L)'
;MYPQHCNLDSSSIEGHWLRKAREEYGVKLAPIQVQHFEGEHTWADSFTKLLAFNRTQYARVISLDSHANVLGHMDELFLLPRASIAMPRAYWLEEGLSSQIAVIEPSKYQFERILQAFRRRQESDFDMETSNDLYARDCVIIPHRMYDLLTGEFRKKDHHREAKYVHFSDWPYPKPWVPNSEVKRLELQPDCDGAETGERDCSDRRIWNKIYREYRERRQVSTYFAMFGSS
;
A
#
# COMPACT_ATOMS: atom_id res chain seq x y z
N MET A 1 3.92 12.23 2.14
CA MET A 1 4.50 12.51 3.48
C MET A 1 5.79 11.73 3.59
N TYR A 2 6.77 12.19 4.38
CA TYR A 2 8.01 11.44 4.59
C TYR A 2 8.55 11.63 6.01
N PRO A 3 9.29 10.68 6.59
CA PRO A 3 9.87 10.84 7.92
C PRO A 3 10.80 12.05 7.99
N GLN A 4 10.61 12.92 9.00
CA GLN A 4 11.33 14.19 9.11
C GLN A 4 12.85 14.02 9.27
N HIS A 5 13.32 12.85 9.73
CA HIS A 5 14.75 12.54 9.84
C HIS A 5 15.42 12.25 8.48
N CYS A 6 14.66 12.00 7.42
CA CYS A 6 15.24 11.81 6.08
C CYS A 6 15.75 13.15 5.55
N ASN A 7 17.05 13.19 5.24
CA ASN A 7 17.69 14.37 4.68
C ASN A 7 17.56 14.39 3.15
N LEU A 8 17.01 15.47 2.59
CA LEU A 8 16.82 15.67 1.15
C LEU A 8 18.13 15.89 0.40
N ASP A 9 19.19 16.32 1.08
CA ASP A 9 20.48 16.63 0.48
C ASP A 9 21.48 15.48 0.66
N SER A 10 21.10 14.41 1.36
CA SER A 10 21.97 13.24 1.54
C SER A 10 22.14 12.44 0.24
N SER A 11 23.27 11.76 0.12
CA SER A 11 23.49 10.73 -0.91
C SER A 11 22.77 9.41 -0.60
N SER A 12 21.92 9.36 0.45
CA SER A 12 21.20 8.14 0.82
C SER A 12 20.12 7.79 -0.22
N ILE A 13 19.68 6.53 -0.20
CA ILE A 13 18.64 6.05 -1.11
C ILE A 13 17.31 6.80 -0.89
N GLU A 14 16.99 7.12 0.36
CA GLU A 14 15.81 7.91 0.74
C GLU A 14 15.92 9.33 0.18
N GLY A 15 17.08 9.98 0.35
CA GLY A 15 17.35 11.30 -0.21
C GLY A 15 17.19 11.32 -1.74
N HIS A 16 17.74 10.32 -2.42
CA HIS A 16 17.59 10.14 -3.87
C HIS A 16 16.12 10.06 -4.30
N TRP A 17 15.33 9.17 -3.69
CA TRP A 17 13.92 9.01 -4.07
C TRP A 17 13.06 10.22 -3.74
N LEU A 18 13.32 10.90 -2.61
CA LEU A 18 12.61 12.14 -2.27
C LEU A 18 12.94 13.27 -3.25
N ARG A 19 14.21 13.44 -3.65
CA ARG A 19 14.59 14.40 -4.70
C ARG A 19 13.91 14.09 -6.01
N LYS A 20 13.96 12.83 -6.46
CA LYS A 20 13.27 12.39 -7.67
C LYS A 20 11.77 12.70 -7.63
N ALA A 21 11.10 12.39 -6.51
CA ALA A 21 9.68 12.71 -6.31
C ALA A 21 9.39 14.21 -6.45
N ARG A 22 10.23 15.06 -5.86
CA ARG A 22 10.08 16.52 -5.92
C ARG A 22 10.37 17.09 -7.32
N GLU A 23 11.47 16.68 -7.93
CA GLU A 23 12.04 17.31 -9.12
C GLU A 23 11.43 16.79 -10.42
N GLU A 24 11.18 15.49 -10.52
CA GLU A 24 10.63 14.88 -11.74
C GLU A 24 9.10 14.86 -11.75
N TYR A 25 8.49 14.61 -10.58
CA TYR A 25 7.03 14.45 -10.47
C TYR A 25 6.32 15.63 -9.80
N GLY A 26 7.06 16.68 -9.41
CA GLY A 26 6.48 17.87 -8.77
C GLY A 26 5.79 17.59 -7.43
N VAL A 27 6.17 16.51 -6.74
CA VAL A 27 5.50 16.10 -5.50
C VAL A 27 5.74 17.12 -4.39
N LYS A 28 4.66 17.58 -3.76
CA LYS A 28 4.73 18.39 -2.54
C LYS A 28 5.12 17.51 -1.36
N LEU A 29 6.40 17.52 -1.03
CA LEU A 29 6.93 16.81 0.13
C LEU A 29 6.50 17.48 1.44
N ALA A 30 6.02 16.68 2.38
CA ALA A 30 5.62 17.14 3.70
C ALA A 30 6.28 16.24 4.75
N PRO A 31 7.24 16.76 5.56
CA PRO A 31 7.85 15.99 6.62
C PRO A 31 6.80 15.66 7.69
N ILE A 32 6.99 14.52 8.33
CA ILE A 32 6.20 14.08 9.48
C ILE A 32 7.11 13.53 10.57
N GLN A 33 6.73 13.79 11.81
CA GLN A 33 7.20 12.99 12.92
C GLN A 33 6.42 11.68 12.92
N VAL A 34 7.11 10.59 12.57
CA VAL A 34 6.56 9.24 12.65
C VAL A 34 6.18 8.98 14.11
N GLN A 35 4.94 8.56 14.33
CA GLN A 35 4.43 8.25 15.66
C GLN A 35 4.84 6.82 15.98
N HIS A 36 6.01 6.66 16.59
CA HIS A 36 6.47 5.37 17.10
C HIS A 36 5.92 5.16 18.51
N PHE A 37 5.39 3.97 18.78
CA PHE A 37 4.91 3.57 20.10
C PHE A 37 5.67 2.33 20.52
N GLU A 38 6.19 2.33 21.75
CA GLU A 38 6.91 1.18 22.32
C GLU A 38 6.02 -0.07 22.39
N GLY A 39 6.59 -1.25 22.11
CA GLY A 39 5.91 -2.55 22.22
C GLY A 39 5.83 -3.39 20.95
N GLU A 40 6.05 -2.82 19.75
CA GLU A 40 5.84 -3.59 18.51
C GLU A 40 6.83 -3.25 17.38
N HIS A 41 7.60 -4.24 16.92
CA HIS A 41 8.68 -4.02 15.93
C HIS A 41 8.22 -4.06 14.46
N THR A 42 7.09 -4.70 14.15
CA THR A 42 6.73 -5.03 12.76
C THR A 42 5.88 -3.95 12.09
N TRP A 43 5.06 -3.21 12.85
CA TRP A 43 4.05 -2.31 12.29
C TRP A 43 3.84 -1.01 13.06
N ALA A 44 4.77 -0.63 13.95
CA ALA A 44 4.71 0.62 14.73
C ALA A 44 4.48 1.88 13.86
N ASP A 45 4.83 1.83 12.58
CA ASP A 45 4.74 2.97 11.65
C ASP A 45 3.49 2.92 10.75
N SER A 46 2.67 1.87 10.78
CA SER A 46 1.45 1.72 9.94
C SER A 46 0.44 2.85 10.14
N PHE A 47 0.44 3.45 11.34
CA PHE A 47 -0.39 4.60 11.71
C PHE A 47 -0.06 5.87 10.91
N THR A 48 1.07 5.89 10.22
CA THR A 48 1.46 6.97 9.30
C THR A 48 0.38 7.23 8.25
N LYS A 49 -0.37 6.20 7.82
CA LYS A 49 -1.51 6.34 6.90
C LYS A 49 -2.56 7.32 7.45
N LEU A 50 -2.86 7.23 8.74
CA LEU A 50 -3.91 8.02 9.39
C LEU A 50 -3.46 9.45 9.72
N LEU A 51 -2.16 9.77 9.60
CA LEU A 51 -1.71 11.17 9.59
C LEU A 51 -2.32 11.96 8.41
N ALA A 52 -2.89 11.28 7.41
CA ALA A 52 -3.68 11.91 6.35
C ALA A 52 -4.87 12.71 6.90
N PHE A 53 -5.46 12.33 8.04
CA PHE A 53 -6.54 13.10 8.67
C PHE A 53 -6.09 14.48 9.15
N ASN A 54 -4.80 14.67 9.44
CA ASN A 54 -4.24 15.96 9.83
C ASN A 54 -3.85 16.84 8.62
N ARG A 55 -4.17 16.44 7.39
CA ARG A 55 -3.89 17.19 6.17
C ARG A 55 -5.02 18.14 5.80
N THR A 56 -5.41 18.99 6.74
CA THR A 56 -6.57 19.88 6.64
C THR A 56 -6.41 21.02 5.62
N GLN A 57 -5.23 21.15 4.99
CA GLN A 57 -5.06 22.02 3.83
C GLN A 57 -5.73 21.45 2.55
N TYR A 58 -6.12 20.18 2.56
CA TYR A 58 -6.83 19.54 1.45
C TYR A 58 -8.26 19.21 1.87
N ALA A 59 -9.20 19.36 0.93
CA ALA A 59 -10.59 18.98 1.14
C ALA A 59 -10.79 17.46 1.12
N ARG A 60 -9.93 16.74 0.39
CA ARG A 60 -9.97 15.28 0.24
C ARG A 60 -8.57 14.74 -0.02
N VAL A 61 -8.24 13.60 0.56
CA VAL A 61 -6.95 12.92 0.41
C VAL A 61 -7.19 11.45 0.12
N ILE A 62 -6.50 10.89 -0.88
CA ILE A 62 -6.41 9.44 -1.07
C ILE A 62 -5.11 8.98 -0.42
N SER A 63 -5.22 8.16 0.62
CA SER A 63 -4.09 7.46 1.23
C SER A 63 -3.94 6.11 0.54
N LEU A 64 -2.73 5.82 0.06
CA LEU A 64 -2.36 4.54 -0.54
C LEU A 64 -1.28 3.88 0.32
N ASP A 65 -1.44 2.59 0.56
CA ASP A 65 -0.40 1.74 1.14
C ASP A 65 0.86 1.72 0.25
N SER A 66 2.03 1.69 0.89
CA SER A 66 3.31 1.63 0.17
C SER A 66 3.56 0.24 -0.44
N HIS A 67 2.84 -0.77 0.05
CA HIS A 67 2.96 -2.17 -0.36
C HIS A 67 2.10 -2.52 -1.58
N ALA A 68 2.01 -1.62 -2.55
CA ALA A 68 1.13 -1.79 -3.70
C ALA A 68 1.69 -1.19 -5.01
N ASN A 69 1.02 -1.52 -6.11
CA ASN A 69 1.20 -0.92 -7.42
C ASN A 69 -0.08 -0.21 -7.87
N VAL A 70 0.08 1.01 -8.38
CA VAL A 70 -0.98 1.72 -9.11
C VAL A 70 -0.84 1.37 -10.59
N LEU A 71 -1.88 0.77 -11.16
CA LEU A 71 -1.95 0.30 -12.55
C LEU A 71 -2.79 1.22 -13.45
N GLY A 72 -3.58 2.12 -12.86
CA GLY A 72 -4.40 3.08 -13.61
C GLY A 72 -4.86 4.25 -12.76
N HIS A 73 -5.44 5.26 -13.41
CA HIS A 73 -6.03 6.42 -12.75
C HIS A 73 -7.20 6.03 -11.84
N MET A 74 -7.25 6.63 -10.65
CA MET A 74 -8.30 6.42 -9.65
C MET A 74 -8.95 7.74 -9.22
N ASP A 75 -8.90 8.76 -10.10
CA ASP A 75 -9.36 10.12 -9.77
C ASP A 75 -10.87 10.17 -9.52
N GLU A 76 -11.62 9.22 -10.05
CA GLU A 76 -13.05 9.06 -9.77
C GLU A 76 -13.35 8.84 -8.28
N LEU A 77 -12.37 8.36 -7.49
CA LEU A 77 -12.53 8.23 -6.03
C LEU A 77 -12.67 9.59 -5.35
N PHE A 78 -12.20 10.68 -5.97
CA PHE A 78 -12.47 12.04 -5.50
C PHE A 78 -13.92 12.49 -5.71
N LEU A 79 -14.74 11.72 -6.43
CA LEU A 79 -16.16 12.03 -6.68
C LEU A 79 -17.11 11.26 -5.75
N LEU A 80 -16.59 10.39 -4.88
CA LEU A 80 -17.41 9.69 -3.89
C LEU A 80 -18.19 10.66 -2.99
N PRO A 81 -19.35 10.25 -2.42
CA PRO A 81 -20.07 11.03 -1.43
C PRO A 81 -19.17 11.51 -0.29
N ARG A 82 -19.52 12.63 0.35
CA ARG A 82 -18.77 13.11 1.52
C ARG A 82 -18.94 12.15 2.68
N ALA A 83 -17.82 11.77 3.29
CA ALA A 83 -17.73 10.95 4.48
C ALA A 83 -16.39 11.24 5.16
N SER A 84 -16.28 10.95 6.45
CA SER A 84 -14.98 11.08 7.16
C SER A 84 -13.92 10.19 6.51
N ILE A 85 -14.35 9.00 6.06
CA ILE A 85 -13.50 8.06 5.33
C ILE A 85 -14.34 7.17 4.41
N ALA A 86 -13.77 6.77 3.27
CA ALA A 86 -14.24 5.69 2.42
C ALA A 86 -13.15 4.64 2.24
N MET A 87 -13.50 3.36 2.39
CA MET A 87 -12.58 2.22 2.34
C MET A 87 -13.22 1.03 1.64
N PRO A 88 -12.44 0.15 0.98
CA PRO A 88 -12.93 -1.11 0.47
C PRO A 88 -13.18 -2.10 1.61
N ARG A 89 -14.02 -3.11 1.34
CA ARG A 89 -14.14 -4.27 2.23
C ARG A 89 -12.91 -5.14 2.10
N ALA A 90 -12.41 -5.64 3.23
CA ALA A 90 -11.39 -6.68 3.26
C ALA A 90 -12.03 -8.01 2.86
N TYR A 91 -12.22 -8.23 1.56
CA TYR A 91 -13.04 -9.34 1.03
C TYR A 91 -12.49 -10.74 1.33
N TRP A 92 -11.26 -10.85 1.84
CA TRP A 92 -10.64 -12.08 2.33
C TRP A 92 -10.98 -12.40 3.80
N LEU A 93 -11.70 -11.51 4.48
CA LEU A 93 -12.22 -11.68 5.84
C LEU A 93 -13.76 -11.79 5.80
N GLU A 94 -14.36 -12.35 6.85
CA GLU A 94 -15.83 -12.42 6.99
C GLU A 94 -16.44 -11.01 7.10
N GLU A 95 -15.83 -10.16 7.91
CA GLU A 95 -16.22 -8.77 8.08
C GLU A 95 -14.97 -7.88 8.17
N GLY A 96 -15.15 -6.60 7.82
CA GLY A 96 -14.14 -5.57 8.00
C GLY A 96 -13.79 -4.79 6.73
N LEU A 97 -13.10 -3.68 6.97
CA LEU A 97 -12.59 -2.74 6.00
C LEU A 97 -11.09 -2.92 5.83
N SER A 98 -10.64 -2.78 4.59
CA SER A 98 -9.22 -2.76 4.23
C SER A 98 -8.70 -1.33 4.23
N SER A 99 -7.56 -1.12 4.89
CA SER A 99 -6.87 0.17 4.98
C SER A 99 -5.82 0.36 3.87
N GLN A 100 -5.80 -0.51 2.86
CA GLN A 100 -4.81 -0.45 1.78
C GLN A 100 -4.99 0.78 0.88
N ILE A 101 -6.25 1.24 0.76
CA ILE A 101 -6.63 2.50 0.16
C ILE A 101 -7.73 3.15 1.03
N ALA A 102 -7.59 4.44 1.28
CA ALA A 102 -8.59 5.20 2.03
C ALA A 102 -8.78 6.58 1.42
N VAL A 103 -10.04 6.95 1.13
CA VAL A 103 -10.42 8.31 0.74
C VAL A 103 -10.87 9.04 1.99
N ILE A 104 -10.12 10.06 2.40
CA ILE A 104 -10.26 10.71 3.69
C ILE A 104 -10.70 12.15 3.47
N GLU A 105 -11.64 12.61 4.30
CA GLU A 105 -11.94 14.04 4.49
C GLU A 105 -11.16 14.52 5.74
N PRO A 106 -10.03 15.24 5.56
CA PRO A 106 -9.17 15.58 6.68
C PRO A 106 -9.88 16.46 7.71
N SER A 107 -9.70 16.13 8.99
CA SER A 107 -10.35 16.82 10.10
C SER A 107 -9.52 16.67 11.37
N LYS A 108 -9.22 17.80 12.04
CA LYS A 108 -8.54 17.79 13.35
C LYS A 108 -9.31 16.98 14.38
N TYR A 109 -10.65 17.09 14.36
CA TYR A 109 -11.52 16.34 15.26
C TYR A 109 -11.40 14.83 15.05
N GLN A 110 -11.47 14.36 13.80
CA GLN A 110 -11.30 12.92 13.51
C GLN A 110 -9.86 12.46 13.84
N PHE A 111 -8.86 13.31 13.56
CA PHE A 111 -7.48 13.01 13.91
C PHE A 111 -7.29 12.83 15.43
N GLU A 112 -7.89 13.70 16.25
CA GLU A 112 -7.87 13.54 17.71
C GLU A 112 -8.58 12.27 18.16
N ARG A 113 -9.72 11.90 17.57
CA ARG A 113 -10.41 10.63 17.85
C ARG A 113 -9.53 9.42 17.54
N ILE A 114 -8.83 9.46 16.41
CA ILE A 114 -7.88 8.41 16.01
C ILE A 114 -6.74 8.31 17.03
N LEU A 115 -6.13 9.44 17.42
CA LEU A 115 -5.07 9.45 18.45
C LEU A 115 -5.58 8.92 19.80
N GLN A 116 -6.83 9.20 20.17
CA GLN A 116 -7.44 8.68 21.40
C GLN A 116 -7.69 7.18 21.33
N ALA A 117 -8.20 6.65 20.21
CA ALA A 117 -8.36 5.22 19.99
C ALA A 117 -7.00 4.52 20.10
N PHE A 118 -5.96 5.10 19.51
CA PHE A 118 -4.61 4.53 19.57
C PHE A 118 -4.00 4.47 20.95
N ARG A 119 -4.31 5.41 21.85
CA ARG A 119 -3.82 5.36 23.23
C ARG A 119 -4.49 4.25 24.06
N ARG A 120 -5.58 3.67 23.55
CA ARG A 120 -6.39 2.67 24.25
C ARG A 120 -6.33 1.28 23.60
N ARG A 121 -5.54 1.13 22.53
CA ARG A 121 -5.46 -0.08 21.73
C ARG A 121 -4.79 -1.23 22.47
N GLN A 122 -5.07 -2.46 22.04
CA GLN A 122 -4.27 -3.63 22.39
C GLN A 122 -2.97 -3.66 21.57
N GLU A 123 -1.95 -4.36 22.07
CA GLU A 123 -0.67 -4.52 21.36
C GLU A 123 -0.83 -5.18 19.99
N SER A 124 -1.89 -5.98 19.79
CA SER A 124 -2.21 -6.64 18.52
C SER A 124 -3.04 -5.79 17.55
N ASP A 125 -3.47 -4.59 17.94
CA ASP A 125 -4.36 -3.77 17.13
C ASP A 125 -3.55 -2.89 16.16
N PHE A 126 -3.83 -3.03 14.87
CA PHE A 126 -3.19 -2.29 13.80
C PHE A 126 -4.12 -1.20 13.23
N ASP A 127 -3.76 -0.67 12.06
CA ASP A 127 -4.52 0.37 11.37
C ASP A 127 -5.90 -0.13 10.92
N MET A 128 -6.03 -1.40 10.55
CA MET A 128 -7.32 -1.99 10.18
C MET A 128 -8.26 -2.08 11.40
N GLU A 129 -7.81 -2.57 12.54
CA GLU A 129 -8.63 -2.71 13.76
C GLU A 129 -9.14 -1.34 14.21
N THR A 130 -8.25 -0.36 14.33
CA THR A 130 -8.63 1.00 14.74
C THR A 130 -9.58 1.66 13.73
N SER A 131 -9.35 1.45 12.42
CA SER A 131 -10.23 2.02 11.39
C SER A 131 -11.61 1.35 11.40
N ASN A 132 -11.67 0.04 11.64
CA ASN A 132 -12.93 -0.69 11.74
C ASN A 132 -13.70 -0.26 13.00
N ASP A 133 -13.06 -0.16 14.15
CA ASP A 133 -13.70 0.28 15.39
C ASP A 133 -14.30 1.68 15.27
N LEU A 134 -13.57 2.60 14.62
CA LEU A 134 -14.00 3.99 14.50
C LEU A 134 -15.00 4.23 13.37
N TYR A 135 -14.94 3.47 12.27
CA TYR A 135 -15.59 3.83 11.02
C TYR A 135 -16.37 2.72 10.31
N ALA A 136 -16.32 1.46 10.76
CA ALA A 136 -17.00 0.34 10.06
C ALA A 136 -18.50 0.59 9.81
N ARG A 137 -19.15 1.36 10.68
CA ARG A 137 -20.59 1.66 10.61
C ARG A 137 -20.94 2.87 9.72
N ASP A 138 -20.04 3.83 9.60
CA ASP A 138 -20.32 5.16 9.04
C ASP A 138 -19.42 5.53 7.85
N CYS A 139 -18.60 4.60 7.35
CA CYS A 139 -17.78 4.82 6.16
C CYS A 139 -18.58 4.62 4.86
N VAL A 140 -18.10 5.25 3.79
CA VAL A 140 -18.54 4.90 2.43
C VAL A 140 -17.74 3.68 1.95
N ILE A 141 -18.42 2.66 1.45
CA ILE A 141 -17.76 1.45 0.94
C ILE A 141 -17.28 1.68 -0.50
N ILE A 142 -15.99 1.44 -0.73
CA ILE A 142 -15.40 1.40 -2.07
C ILE A 142 -15.54 -0.02 -2.65
N PRO A 143 -15.93 -0.19 -3.93
CA PRO A 143 -15.94 -1.51 -4.56
C PRO A 143 -14.53 -2.11 -4.64
N HIS A 144 -14.24 -3.18 -3.89
CA HIS A 144 -12.88 -3.73 -3.76
C HIS A 144 -12.21 -4.15 -5.08
N ARG A 145 -12.98 -4.67 -6.05
CA ARG A 145 -12.44 -5.34 -7.26
C ARG A 145 -11.40 -4.51 -8.00
N MET A 146 -11.65 -3.21 -8.18
CA MET A 146 -10.74 -2.34 -8.92
C MET A 146 -9.65 -1.73 -8.06
N TYR A 147 -9.85 -1.65 -6.74
CA TYR A 147 -9.07 -0.78 -5.86
C TYR A 147 -8.36 -1.50 -4.72
N ASP A 148 -8.46 -2.82 -4.62
CA ASP A 148 -7.94 -3.57 -3.46
C ASP A 148 -7.57 -5.02 -3.81
N LEU A 149 -7.09 -5.28 -5.05
CA LEU A 149 -6.78 -6.65 -5.47
C LEU A 149 -5.50 -7.15 -4.78
N LEU A 150 -5.60 -8.24 -4.04
CA LEU A 150 -4.41 -8.91 -3.49
C LEU A 150 -3.71 -9.74 -4.56
N THR A 151 -2.39 -9.63 -4.64
CA THR A 151 -1.56 -10.47 -5.52
C THR A 151 -1.66 -11.97 -5.22
N GLY A 152 -2.00 -12.35 -3.98
CA GLY A 152 -2.28 -13.73 -3.61
C GLY A 152 -3.49 -14.34 -4.34
N GLU A 153 -4.42 -13.51 -4.86
CA GLU A 153 -5.58 -13.99 -5.63
C GLU A 153 -5.17 -14.73 -6.90
N PHE A 154 -4.04 -14.37 -7.51
CA PHE A 154 -3.56 -15.04 -8.72
C PHE A 154 -3.22 -16.52 -8.50
N ARG A 155 -3.07 -16.98 -7.24
CA ARG A 155 -2.92 -18.42 -6.92
C ARG A 155 -4.26 -19.16 -6.80
N LYS A 156 -5.39 -18.45 -6.83
CA LYS A 156 -6.73 -19.04 -6.77
C LYS A 156 -7.30 -19.16 -8.17
N LYS A 157 -8.18 -20.16 -8.36
CA LYS A 157 -8.83 -20.42 -9.65
C LYS A 157 -9.93 -19.42 -10.02
N ASP A 158 -10.65 -18.91 -9.02
CA ASP A 158 -11.73 -17.95 -9.22
C ASP A 158 -11.33 -16.59 -8.65
N HIS A 159 -10.90 -15.68 -9.52
CA HIS A 159 -10.58 -14.30 -9.15
C HIS A 159 -10.78 -13.33 -10.33
N HIS A 160 -10.90 -12.04 -10.00
CA HIS A 160 -10.99 -10.96 -10.99
C HIS A 160 -9.57 -10.49 -11.35
N ARG A 161 -9.28 -10.42 -12.66
CA ARG A 161 -7.96 -10.01 -13.17
C ARG A 161 -7.84 -8.50 -13.41
N GLU A 162 -8.94 -7.76 -13.41
CA GLU A 162 -8.96 -6.32 -13.69
C GLU A 162 -8.85 -5.51 -12.39
N ALA A 163 -7.77 -4.72 -12.26
CA ALA A 163 -7.54 -3.85 -11.12
C ALA A 163 -6.75 -2.60 -11.51
N LYS A 164 -7.05 -1.49 -10.83
CA LYS A 164 -6.29 -0.23 -10.88
C LYS A 164 -5.28 -0.13 -9.74
N TYR A 165 -5.49 -0.88 -8.67
CA TYR A 165 -4.60 -0.93 -7.51
C TYR A 165 -4.44 -2.37 -7.03
N VAL A 166 -3.19 -2.82 -6.96
CA VAL A 166 -2.82 -4.19 -6.62
C VAL A 166 -1.85 -4.20 -5.45
N HIS A 167 -2.22 -4.88 -4.37
CA HIS A 167 -1.45 -4.93 -3.13
C HIS A 167 -0.72 -6.25 -2.96
N PHE A 168 0.54 -6.16 -2.53
CA PHE A 168 1.40 -7.32 -2.36
C PHE A 168 1.04 -8.09 -1.09
N SER A 169 0.27 -9.16 -1.22
CA SER A 169 -0.08 -10.06 -0.12
C SER A 169 0.02 -11.51 -0.57
N ASP A 170 1.22 -12.10 -0.41
CA ASP A 170 1.58 -13.37 -1.04
C ASP A 170 2.19 -14.41 -0.09
N TRP A 171 1.99 -14.31 1.22
CA TRP A 171 2.58 -15.27 2.15
C TRP A 171 2.39 -16.74 1.67
N PRO A 172 3.45 -17.58 1.65
CA PRO A 172 4.81 -17.35 2.17
C PRO A 172 5.80 -16.68 1.20
N TYR A 173 5.38 -16.28 0.00
CA TYR A 173 6.26 -15.55 -0.91
C TYR A 173 6.46 -14.11 -0.40
N PRO A 174 7.71 -13.61 -0.34
CA PRO A 174 8.00 -12.37 0.34
C PRO A 174 7.55 -11.14 -0.46
N LYS A 175 7.57 -9.99 0.21
CA LYS A 175 7.34 -8.69 -0.41
C LYS A 175 8.37 -8.42 -1.51
N PRO A 176 8.03 -7.65 -2.57
CA PRO A 176 8.86 -7.54 -3.77
C PRO A 176 10.21 -6.82 -3.58
N TRP A 177 10.40 -6.06 -2.49
CA TRP A 177 11.68 -5.44 -2.13
C TRP A 177 12.59 -6.37 -1.31
N VAL A 178 12.10 -7.52 -0.86
CA VAL A 178 12.90 -8.51 -0.15
C VAL A 178 13.56 -9.44 -1.19
N PRO A 179 14.89 -9.61 -1.17
CA PRO A 179 15.56 -10.56 -2.04
C PRO A 179 14.98 -11.97 -1.88
N ASN A 180 14.78 -12.68 -3.00
CA ASN A 180 14.28 -14.05 -2.98
C ASN A 180 14.95 -14.91 -4.04
N SER A 181 15.02 -16.23 -3.82
CA SER A 181 15.60 -17.17 -4.76
C SER A 181 14.64 -17.50 -5.91
N GLU A 182 15.20 -17.75 -7.08
CA GLU A 182 14.43 -18.24 -8.23
C GLU A 182 13.73 -19.58 -7.93
N VAL A 183 14.33 -20.42 -7.08
CA VAL A 183 13.72 -21.67 -6.62
C VAL A 183 12.40 -21.41 -5.91
N LYS A 184 12.39 -20.53 -4.90
CA LYS A 184 11.16 -20.16 -4.16
C LYS A 184 10.14 -19.48 -5.05
N ARG A 185 10.58 -18.69 -6.04
CA ARG A 185 9.68 -18.08 -7.03
C ARG A 185 9.00 -19.13 -7.90
N LEU A 186 9.75 -20.10 -8.40
CA LEU A 186 9.20 -21.17 -9.23
C LEU A 186 8.24 -22.08 -8.45
N GLU A 187 8.50 -22.29 -7.16
CA GLU A 187 7.69 -23.08 -6.24
C GLU A 187 6.37 -22.37 -5.86
N LEU A 188 6.39 -21.05 -5.63
CA LEU A 188 5.26 -20.31 -5.06
C LEU A 188 4.48 -19.43 -6.06
N GLN A 189 4.92 -19.36 -7.32
CA GLN A 189 4.15 -18.68 -8.38
C GLN A 189 2.82 -19.41 -8.64
N PRO A 190 1.80 -18.72 -9.19
CA PRO A 190 0.56 -19.37 -9.61
C PRO A 190 0.76 -20.60 -10.49
N ASP A 191 -0.12 -21.58 -10.36
CA ASP A 191 -0.18 -22.71 -11.26
C ASP A 191 -0.67 -22.31 -12.65
N CYS A 192 -0.49 -23.21 -13.62
CA CYS A 192 -1.16 -23.07 -14.91
C CYS A 192 -2.35 -24.02 -14.92
N ASP A 193 -3.49 -23.53 -15.37
CA ASP A 193 -4.70 -24.32 -15.52
C ASP A 193 -4.70 -25.11 -16.84
N GLY A 194 -5.65 -26.05 -16.97
CA GLY A 194 -5.91 -26.76 -18.24
C GLY A 194 -4.91 -27.86 -18.61
N ALA A 195 -4.09 -28.34 -17.67
CA ALA A 195 -3.18 -29.46 -17.91
C ALA A 195 -3.92 -30.75 -18.36
N GLU A 196 -5.17 -30.93 -17.92
CA GLU A 196 -6.02 -32.08 -18.26
C GLU A 196 -6.73 -31.94 -19.62
N THR A 197 -6.94 -30.71 -20.09
CA THR A 197 -7.68 -30.39 -21.32
C THR A 197 -6.78 -30.22 -22.55
N GLY A 198 -5.45 -30.33 -22.38
CA GLY A 198 -4.45 -30.20 -23.45
C GLY A 198 -4.06 -28.75 -23.80
N GLU A 199 -4.88 -27.76 -23.42
CA GLU A 199 -4.58 -26.33 -23.54
C GLU A 199 -4.20 -25.75 -22.17
N ARG A 200 -2.91 -25.50 -21.98
CA ARG A 200 -2.36 -24.97 -20.72
C ARG A 200 -2.49 -23.44 -20.67
N ASP A 201 -3.33 -22.90 -19.78
CA ASP A 201 -3.41 -21.46 -19.49
C ASP A 201 -2.46 -21.09 -18.35
N CYS A 202 -1.45 -20.28 -18.64
CA CYS A 202 -0.51 -19.74 -17.64
C CYS A 202 -0.67 -18.22 -17.45
N SER A 203 -1.82 -17.64 -17.76
CA SER A 203 -2.04 -16.19 -17.73
C SER A 203 -1.77 -15.59 -16.36
N ASP A 204 -2.27 -16.21 -15.28
CA ASP A 204 -2.07 -15.71 -13.91
C ASP A 204 -0.61 -15.77 -13.48
N ARG A 205 0.07 -16.87 -13.80
CA ARG A 205 1.52 -16.99 -13.60
C ARG A 205 2.29 -15.89 -14.32
N ARG A 206 1.93 -15.59 -15.57
CA ARG A 206 2.58 -14.54 -16.37
C ARG A 206 2.32 -13.15 -15.79
N ILE A 207 1.08 -12.85 -15.42
CA ILE A 207 0.69 -11.57 -14.82
C ILE A 207 1.38 -11.37 -13.48
N TRP A 208 1.30 -12.35 -12.58
CA TRP A 208 1.92 -12.30 -11.25
C TRP A 208 3.43 -12.07 -11.33
N ASN A 209 4.14 -12.84 -12.18
CA ASN A 209 5.58 -12.63 -12.37
C ASN A 209 5.91 -11.26 -12.98
N LYS A 210 5.05 -10.73 -13.88
CA LYS A 210 5.19 -9.39 -14.46
C LYS A 210 5.05 -8.31 -13.40
N ILE A 211 4.02 -8.38 -12.54
CA ILE A 211 3.78 -7.42 -11.45
C ILE A 211 5.00 -7.31 -10.53
N TYR A 212 5.57 -8.45 -10.12
CA TYR A 212 6.76 -8.51 -9.27
C TYR A 212 8.02 -8.01 -9.97
N ARG A 213 8.24 -8.39 -11.23
CA ARG A 213 9.40 -7.94 -12.01
C ARG A 213 9.37 -6.43 -12.22
N GLU A 214 8.25 -5.89 -12.68
CA GLU A 214 8.11 -4.45 -12.94
C GLU A 214 8.23 -3.60 -11.68
N TYR A 215 7.74 -4.10 -10.53
CA TYR A 215 7.94 -3.41 -9.26
C TYR A 215 9.43 -3.18 -8.97
N ARG A 216 10.25 -4.22 -9.19
CA ARG A 216 11.70 -4.18 -8.98
C ARG A 216 12.38 -3.28 -10.00
N GLU A 217 12.07 -3.44 -11.28
CA GLU A 217 12.66 -2.64 -12.37
C GLU A 217 12.45 -1.14 -12.16
N ARG A 218 11.24 -0.70 -11.79
CA ARG A 218 10.94 0.73 -11.52
C ARG A 218 11.70 1.32 -10.33
N ARG A 219 12.20 0.47 -9.42
CA ARG A 219 12.86 0.84 -8.16
C ARG A 219 14.34 0.49 -8.13
N GLN A 220 14.91 0.04 -9.24
CA GLN A 220 16.35 -0.06 -9.38
C GLN A 220 16.93 1.37 -9.41
N VAL A 221 17.66 1.72 -8.36
CA VAL A 221 18.57 2.86 -8.42
C VAL A 221 19.71 2.41 -9.32
N SER A 222 19.89 3.07 -10.47
CA SER A 222 21.02 2.75 -11.34
C SER A 222 22.31 2.87 -10.53
N THR A 223 23.05 1.77 -10.42
CA THR A 223 24.31 1.65 -9.65
C THR A 223 25.39 2.63 -10.11
N TYR A 224 25.19 3.31 -11.23
CA TYR A 224 26.04 4.40 -11.70
C TYR A 224 26.18 5.57 -10.70
N PHE A 225 25.17 5.84 -9.88
CA PHE A 225 25.26 6.92 -8.88
C PHE A 225 26.08 6.57 -7.64
N ALA A 226 26.26 5.29 -7.33
CA ALA A 226 27.02 4.87 -6.14
C ALA A 226 28.54 4.94 -6.32
N MET A 227 29.04 4.95 -7.56
CA MET A 227 30.49 4.97 -7.83
C MET A 227 31.12 6.36 -7.95
N PHE A 228 30.33 7.44 -8.10
CA PHE A 228 30.85 8.80 -8.25
C PHE A 228 30.62 9.71 -7.02
N GLY A 229 30.20 9.13 -5.90
CA GLY A 229 29.90 9.86 -4.65
C GLY A 229 31.02 9.85 -3.59
N SER A 230 32.26 9.53 -3.97
CA SER A 230 33.42 9.60 -3.08
C SER A 230 34.49 10.47 -3.75
N SER A 231 34.49 11.75 -3.39
CA SER A 231 35.61 12.67 -3.61
C SER A 231 35.94 13.34 -2.29
#